data_AF-A0A9W5TYM6-F1
#
_entry.id   AF-A0A9W5TYM6-F1
#
_cell.length_a   1.000
_cell.length_b   1.000
_cell.length_c   1.000
_cell.angle_alpha   90.00
_cell.angle_beta   90.00
_cell.angle_gamma   90.00
#
_symmetry.space_group_name_H-M   'P 1'
#
loop_
_entity.id
_entity.type
_entity.pdbx_description
1 polymer ?
#
loop_
_entity_poly.entity_id
_entity_poly.type
_entity_poly.pdbx_seq_one_letter_code
_entity_poly.pdbx_strand_id
1 'polypeptide(L)' 'MYENAYVLEFPIKNNDYGGLVFYHNKHFYIQINSVYTKIYGNFIWAHEFYHFYFDKEKVKKRGENFILIDSILDEKE' A
#
# COMPACT_ATOMS: atom_id res chain seq x y z
N MET A 1 15.74 -5.07 -14.89
CA MET A 1 15.98 -5.42 -13.48
C MET A 1 14.62 -5.39 -12.80
N TYR A 2 14.12 -6.54 -12.32
CA TYR A 2 12.82 -6.60 -11.67
C TYR A 2 12.95 -6.06 -10.24
N GLU A 3 12.06 -5.15 -9.85
CA GLU A 3 11.93 -4.71 -8.45
C GLU A 3 10.93 -5.62 -7.75
N ASN A 4 11.19 -5.93 -6.49
CA ASN A 4 10.33 -6.77 -5.65
C ASN A 4 9.58 -5.91 -4.64
N ALA A 5 8.41 -6.38 -4.22
CA ALA A 5 7.64 -5.81 -3.12
C ALA A 5 7.31 -6.89 -2.08
N TYR A 6 7.27 -6.48 -0.81
CA TYR A 6 6.76 -7.31 0.28
C TYR A 6 5.26 -7.07 0.46
N VAL A 7 4.48 -8.13 0.60
CA VAL A 7 3.04 -8.02 0.88
C VAL A 7 2.80 -8.20 2.37
N LEU A 8 2.05 -7.28 2.97
CA LEU A 8 1.65 -7.29 4.37
C LEU A 8 0.12 -7.34 4.43
N GLU A 9 -0.43 -8.44 4.92
CA GLU A 9 -1.86 -8.63 5.09
C GLU A 9 -2.19 -8.64 6.58
N PHE A 10 -3.00 -7.68 7.03
CA PHE A 10 -3.48 -7.65 8.41
C PHE A 10 -4.84 -6.95 8.50
N PRO A 11 -5.67 -7.34 9.48
CA PRO A 11 -7.01 -6.78 9.59
C PRO A 11 -6.96 -5.39 10.21
N ILE A 12 -7.45 -4.38 9.48
CA ILE A 12 -7.55 -3.00 9.97
C ILE A 12 -9.03 -2.65 10.12
N LYS A 13 -9.38 -2.12 11.29
CA LYS A 13 -10.78 -1.73 11.63
C LYS A 13 -11.25 -0.44 10.94
N ASN A 14 -10.37 0.24 10.20
CA ASN A 14 -10.73 1.41 9.42
C ASN A 14 -11.32 0.96 8.08
N ASN A 15 -12.60 1.28 7.87
CA ASN A 15 -13.33 0.89 6.66
C ASN A 15 -12.97 1.74 5.43
N ASP A 16 -12.26 2.86 5.62
CA ASP A 16 -11.78 3.72 4.53
C ASP A 16 -10.39 3.29 4.04
N TYR A 17 -9.75 2.35 4.75
CA TYR A 17 -8.42 1.85 4.39
C TYR A 17 -8.49 0.52 3.63
N GLY A 18 -8.35 0.59 2.31
CA GLY A 18 -8.26 -0.57 1.42
C GLY A 18 -6.88 -1.23 1.43
N GLY A 19 -5.88 -0.48 0.99
CA GLY A 19 -4.50 -0.89 0.87
C GLY A 19 -3.59 0.31 0.65
N LEU A 20 -2.29 0.06 0.63
CA LEU A 20 -1.30 1.10 0.38
C LEU A 20 -0.01 0.50 -0.18
N VAL A 21 0.54 1.12 -1.21
CA VAL A 21 1.94 0.92 -1.62
C VAL A 21 2.82 2.04 -1.07
N PHE A 22 3.87 1.67 -0.35
CA PHE A 22 4.87 2.63 0.12
C PHE A 22 6.30 2.12 -0.09
N TYR A 23 7.23 3.07 -0.10
CA TYR A 23 8.66 2.80 -0.25
C TYR A 23 9.38 3.16 1.04
N HIS A 24 10.08 2.20 1.64
CA HIS A 24 10.79 2.38 2.89
C HIS A 24 12.08 1.57 2.89
N ASN A 25 13.18 2.14 3.39
CA ASN A 25 14.49 1.46 3.48
C ASN A 25 14.93 0.75 2.19
N LYS A 26 14.71 1.39 1.04
CA LYS A 26 15.01 0.88 -0.30
C LYS A 26 14.13 -0.29 -0.80
N HIS A 27 13.05 -0.61 -0.09
CA HIS A 27 12.12 -1.68 -0.43
C HIS A 27 10.70 -1.16 -0.63
N PHE A 28 9.95 -1.83 -1.50
CA PHE A 28 8.51 -1.59 -1.65
C PHE A 28 7.73 -2.51 -0.71
N TYR A 29 6.65 -1.98 -0.17
CA TYR A 29 5.69 -2.69 0.66
C TYR A 29 4.30 -2.44 0.13
N ILE A 30 3.49 -3.49 0.03
CA ILE A 30 2.08 -3.44 -0.32
C ILE A 30 1.30 -3.92 0.91
N GLN A 31 0.55 -3.02 1.52
CA GLN A 31 -0.39 -3.34 2.58
C GLN A 31 -1.77 -3.61 2.01
N ILE A 32 -2.41 -4.67 2.50
CA ILE A 32 -3.77 -5.04 2.12
C ILE A 32 -4.57 -5.25 3.40
N ASN A 33 -5.69 -4.55 3.53
CA ASN A 33 -6.60 -4.77 4.64
C ASN A 33 -7.34 -6.10 4.46
N SER A 34 -7.08 -7.06 5.34
CA SER A 34 -7.66 -8.40 5.26
C SER A 34 -9.06 -8.53 5.88
N VAL A 35 -9.65 -7.43 6.37
CA VAL A 35 -11.05 -7.40 6.86
C VAL A 35 -12.06 -7.57 5.72
N TYR A 36 -11.71 -7.14 4.50
CA TYR A 36 -12.64 -7.22 3.38
C TYR A 36 -12.81 -8.65 2.86
N THR A 37 -13.95 -8.91 2.21
CA THR A 37 -14.18 -10.20 1.54
C THR A 37 -13.14 -10.43 0.44
N LYS A 38 -12.90 -11.69 0.09
CA LYS A 38 -11.87 -12.07 -0.90
C LYS A 38 -12.02 -11.36 -2.25
N ILE A 39 -13.25 -11.04 -2.67
CA ILE A 39 -13.51 -10.31 -3.91
C ILE A 39 -12.96 -8.88 -3.83
N TYR A 40 -13.28 -8.17 -2.74
CA TYR A 40 -12.76 -6.82 -2.51
C TYR A 40 -11.25 -6.83 -2.27
N GLY A 41 -10.74 -7.80 -1.51
CA GLY A 41 -9.30 -7.97 -1.31
C GLY A 41 -8.53 -8.16 -2.63
N ASN A 42 -9.07 -8.95 -3.56
CA ASN A 42 -8.47 -9.10 -4.90
C ASN A 42 -8.48 -7.80 -5.70
N PHE A 43 -9.54 -7.00 -5.59
CA PHE A 43 -9.62 -5.69 -6.24
C PHE A 43 -8.57 -4.73 -5.68
N ILE A 44 -8.48 -4.64 -4.35
CA ILE A 44 -7.47 -3.83 -3.65
C ILE A 44 -6.08 -4.30 -4.07
N TRP A 45 -5.82 -5.60 -4.08
CA TRP A 45 -4.52 -6.13 -4.50
C TRP A 45 -4.15 -5.71 -5.93
N ALA A 46 -5.09 -5.81 -6.87
CA ALA A 46 -4.85 -5.40 -8.26
C ALA A 46 -4.62 -3.89 -8.37
N HIS A 47 -5.34 -3.09 -7.58
CA HIS A 47 -5.18 -1.65 -7.49
C HIS A 47 -3.80 -1.26 -6.94
N GLU A 48 -3.37 -1.84 -5.82
CA GLU A 48 -2.05 -1.59 -5.25
C GLU A 48 -0.92 -2.11 -6.17
N PHE A 49 -1.10 -3.27 -6.81
CA PHE A 49 -0.15 -3.77 -7.79
C PHE A 49 0.05 -2.78 -8.95
N TYR A 50 -1.03 -2.14 -9.42
CA TYR A 50 -0.92 -1.10 -10.44
C TYR A 50 -0.02 0.05 -9.98
N HIS A 51 -0.23 0.56 -8.77
CA HIS A 51 0.60 1.64 -8.22
C HIS A 51 2.06 1.22 -8.04
N PHE A 52 2.31 0.01 -7.55
CA PHE A 52 3.65 -0.55 -7.48
C PHE A 52 4.30 -0.69 -8.87
N TYR A 53 3.59 -1.20 -9.87
CA TYR A 53 4.20 -1.51 -11.16
C TYR A 53 4.39 -0.27 -12.05
N PHE A 54 3.38 0.60 -12.10
CA PHE A 54 3.34 1.73 -13.02
C PHE A 54 3.71 3.07 -12.36
N ASP A 55 3.44 3.25 -11.07
CA ASP A 55 3.67 4.52 -10.34
C ASP A 55 4.86 4.47 -9.36
N LYS A 56 5.67 3.40 -9.36
CA LYS A 56 6.82 3.22 -8.46
C LYS A 56 7.73 4.43 -8.26
N GLU A 57 8.02 5.19 -9.31
CA GLU A 57 8.89 6.36 -9.22
C GLU A 57 8.22 7.52 -8.47
N LYS A 58 6.90 7.63 -8.54
CA LYS A 58 6.12 8.56 -7.71
C LYS A 58 6.09 8.08 -6.26
N VAL A 59 5.87 6.78 -6.03
CA VAL A 59 5.86 6.18 -4.69
C VAL A 59 7.20 6.34 -3.97
N LYS A 60 8.34 6.17 -4.66
CA LYS A 60 9.69 6.42 -4.10
C LYS A 60 9.85 7.86 -3.61
N LYS A 61 9.33 8.83 -4.37
CA LYS A 61 9.35 10.25 -4.01
C LYS A 61 8.36 10.58 -2.88
N ARG A 62 7.24 9.84 -2.81
CA ARG A 62 6.26 9.94 -1.71
C ARG A 62 6.79 9.43 -0.37
N GLY A 63 7.89 8.65 -0.34
CA GLY A 63 8.60 8.24 0.89
C GLY A 63 8.96 9.40 1.84
N GLU A 64 8.96 10.63 1.35
CA GLU A 64 9.19 11.86 2.11
C GLU A 64 7.90 12.47 2.72
N ASN A 65 6.69 11.94 2.39
CA ASN A 65 5.38 12.57 2.64
C ASN A 65 4.30 11.65 3.26
N PHE A 66 4.68 10.56 3.93
CA PHE A 66 3.69 9.74 4.65
C PHE A 66 3.46 10.29 6.05
N ILE A 67 2.18 10.46 6.44
CA ILE A 67 1.79 10.75 7.82
C ILE A 67 1.25 9.47 8.43
N LEU A 68 1.56 9.24 9.71
CA LEU A 68 0.91 8.19 10.48
C LEU A 68 -0.38 8.77 11.06
N ILE A 69 -1.54 8.33 10.55
CA ILE A 69 -2.85 8.68 11.11
C ILE A 69 -3.46 7.39 11.67
N ASP A 70 -3.81 7.36 12.94
CA ASP A 70 -4.41 6.19 13.60
C ASP A 70 -3.64 4.87 13.43
N SER A 71 -2.31 4.93 13.46
CA SER A 71 -1.40 3.79 13.22
C SER A 71 -1.41 3.23 11.79
N ILE A 72 -2.02 3.94 10.86
CA ILE A 72 -2.09 3.64 9.44
C ILE A 72 -1.20 4.65 8.71
N LEU A 73 -0.44 4.17 7.71
CA LEU A 73 0.29 5.06 6.81
C LEU A 73 -0.72 5.66 5.84
N ASP A 74 -0.78 6.98 5.73
CA ASP A 74 -1.66 7.68 4.79
C ASP A 74 -0.88 8.71 3.96
N GLU A 75 -1.37 8.99 2.76
CA GLU A 75 -0.82 10.03 1.90
C GLU A 75 -1.21 11.41 2.44
N LYS A 76 -0.23 12.29 2.60
CA LYS A 76 -0.51 13.70 2.87
C LYS A 76 -1.03 14.34 1.57
N GLU A 77 -2.34 14.59 1.48
CA GLU A 77 -2.90 15.51 0.48
C GLU A 77 -2.31 16.93 0.64
#